data_AF-A0A6P1V7J0-F1
#
_entry.id   AF-A0A6P1V7J0-F1
#
_cell.length_a   1.000
_cell.length_b   1.000
_cell.length_c   1.000
_cell.angle_alpha   90.00
_cell.angle_beta   90.00
_cell.angle_gamma   90.00
#
_symmetry.space_group_name_H-M   'P 1'
#
loop_
_entity.id
_entity.type
_entity.pdbx_description
1 polymer ?
#
loop_
_entity_poly.entity_id
_entity_poly.type
_entity_poly.pdbx_seq_one_letter_code
_entity_poly.pdbx_strand_id
1 'polypeptide(L)' 'MQCATTILIACVDGLKGFPDAINTVYPEARIQLCIVHMVRNVYPALQP' A
#
# COMPACT_ATOMS: atom_id res chain seq x y z
N MET A 1 -2.98 -20.24 9.74
CA MET A 1 -3.76 -19.09 9.22
C MET A 1 -2.87 -18.30 8.26
N GLN A 2 -2.60 -18.84 7.07
CA GLN A 2 -1.84 -18.16 6.01
C GLN A 2 -2.65 -18.24 4.73
N CYS A 3 -3.47 -17.22 4.50
CA CYS A 3 -4.08 -16.92 3.22
C CYS A 3 -3.01 -16.16 2.40
N ALA A 4 -2.76 -16.56 1.16
CA ALA A 4 -1.64 -16.11 0.30
C ALA A 4 -0.24 -16.63 0.70
N THR A 5 0.39 -17.34 -0.22
CA THR A 5 1.71 -17.98 -0.06
C THR A 5 2.87 -17.04 -0.32
N THR A 6 2.70 -15.98 -1.12
CA THR A 6 3.74 -14.98 -1.38
C THR A 6 3.13 -13.70 -1.93
N ILE A 7 3.54 -12.55 -1.40
CA ILE A 7 3.22 -11.23 -1.95
C ILE A 7 4.55 -10.58 -2.32
N LEU A 8 4.69 -10.15 -3.58
CA LEU A 8 5.91 -9.49 -4.06
C LEU A 8 5.84 -7.97 -3.88
N ILE A 9 4.65 -7.39 -4.04
CA ILE A 9 4.41 -5.94 -3.97
C ILE A 9 3.11 -5.67 -3.22
N ALA A 10 3.16 -4.75 -2.26
CA ALA A 10 2.00 -4.24 -1.55
C ALA A 10 1.88 -2.72 -1.74
N CYS A 11 0.81 -2.27 -2.39
CA CYS A 11 0.50 -0.85 -2.57
C CYS A 11 -0.41 -0.37 -1.43
N VAL A 12 0.05 0.60 -0.63
CA VAL A 12 -0.69 1.10 0.56
C VAL A 12 -0.94 2.60 0.49
N ASP A 13 -1.88 3.09 1.32
CA ASP A 13 -2.28 4.49 1.37
C ASP A 13 -1.46 5.34 2.37
N GLY A 14 -0.29 4.86 2.80
CA GLY A 14 0.56 5.58 3.75
C GLY A 14 0.07 5.59 5.20
N LEU A 15 -0.86 4.70 5.57
CA LEU A 15 -1.35 4.56 6.94
C LEU A 15 -0.21 4.18 7.90
N LYS A 16 -0.08 4.92 9.00
CA LYS A 16 0.92 4.66 10.04
C LYS A 16 0.76 3.25 10.62
N GLY A 17 1.84 2.49 10.70
CA GLY A 17 1.87 1.13 11.26
C GLY A 17 1.33 0.03 10.33
N PHE A 18 0.66 0.39 9.23
CA PHE A 18 0.17 -0.62 8.27
C PHE A 18 1.32 -1.30 7.48
N PRO A 19 2.37 -0.58 7.05
CA PRO A 19 3.56 -1.21 6.49
C PRO A 19 4.21 -2.24 7.43
N ASP A 20 4.26 -1.94 8.74
CA ASP A 20 4.86 -2.82 9.74
C ASP A 20 4.04 -4.11 9.91
N ALA A 21 2.71 -4.00 9.87
CA ALA A 21 1.81 -5.16 9.90
C ALA A 21 2.00 -6.05 8.67
N ILE A 22 2.19 -5.47 7.48
CA ILE A 22 2.46 -6.22 6.25
C ILE A 22 3.81 -6.91 6.34
N ASN A 23 4.87 -6.22 6.76
CA ASN A 23 6.21 -6.79 6.92
C ASN A 23 6.25 -7.95 7.95
N THR A 24 5.34 -7.94 8.93
CA THR A 24 5.21 -9.03 9.90
C THR A 24 4.69 -10.33 9.27
N VAL A 25 3.81 -10.23 8.27
CA VAL A 25 3.16 -11.40 7.63
C VAL A 25 3.86 -11.79 6.32
N TYR A 26 4.38 -10.80 5.58
CA TYR A 26 5.03 -10.93 4.29
C TYR A 26 6.34 -10.13 4.27
N PRO A 27 7.42 -10.61 4.93
CA PRO A 27 8.67 -9.86 5.08
C PRO A 27 9.39 -9.58 3.76
N GLU A 28 9.13 -10.38 2.73
CA GLU A 28 9.72 -10.22 1.39
C GLU A 28 8.92 -9.26 0.48
N ALA A 29 7.76 -8.77 0.92
CA ALA A 29 6.93 -7.90 0.11
C ALA A 29 7.54 -6.50 0.01
N ARG A 30 7.68 -5.97 -1.21
CA ARG A 30 8.05 -4.57 -1.41
C ARG A 30 6.85 -3.67 -1.17
N ILE A 31 6.96 -2.77 -0.21
CA ILE A 31 5.89 -1.83 0.13
C ILE A 31 6.08 -0.55 -0.67
N GLN A 32 5.04 -0.11 -1.37
CA GLN A 32 5.00 1.15 -2.11
C GLN A 32 3.75 1.95 -1.77
N LEU A 33 3.79 3.26 -1.96
CA LEU A 33 2.58 4.09 -1.92
C LEU A 33 1.72 3.80 -3.16
N CYS A 34 0.41 3.79 -2.96
CA CYS A 34 -0.54 3.54 -4.03
C CYS A 34 -0.75 4.80 -4.86
N ILE A 35 -0.33 4.74 -6.14
CA ILE A 35 -0.55 5.83 -7.09
C ILE A 35 -2.03 6.17 -7.27
N VAL A 36 -2.93 5.18 -7.19
CA VAL A 36 -4.37 5.40 -7.32
C VAL A 36 -4.89 6.27 -6.17
N HIS A 37 -4.44 6.02 -4.94
CA HIS A 37 -4.81 6.86 -3.81
C HIS A 37 -4.22 8.26 -3.95
N MET A 38 -2.96 8.39 -4.41
CA MET A 38 -2.34 9.69 -4.68
C MET A 38 -3.13 10.50 -5.71
N VAL A 39 -3.48 9.89 -6.85
CA VAL A 39 -4.26 10.54 -7.92
C VAL A 39 -5.64 10.93 -7.44
N ARG A 40 -6.36 10.04 -6.72
CA ARG A 40 -7.69 10.36 -6.16
C ARG A 40 -7.64 11.51 -5.15
N ASN A 41 -6.54 11.62 -4.39
CA ASN A 41 -6.36 12.70 -3.42
C ASN A 41 -6.10 14.06 -4.11
N VAL A 42 -5.34 14.07 -5.22
CA VAL A 42 -4.98 15.33 -5.90
C VAL A 42 -5.95 15.74 -6.99
N TYR A 43 -6.68 14.80 -7.61
CA TYR A 43 -7.56 15.09 -8.76
C TYR A 43 -8.60 16.18 -8.46
N PRO A 44 -9.27 16.24 -7.29
CA PRO A 44 -10.19 17.32 -6.97
C PRO A 44 -9.53 18.71 -6.94
N ALA A 45 -8.26 18.79 -6.52
CA ALA A 45 -7.51 20.05 -6.47
C ALA A 45 -6.98 20.49 -7.85
N LEU A 46 -7.10 19.63 -8.86
CA LEU A 46 -6.65 19.86 -10.23
C LEU A 46 -7.82 20.10 -11.20
N GLN A 47 -9.06 20.12 -10.71
CA GLN A 47 -10.21 20.46 -11.54
C GLN A 47 -10.21 21.97 -11.84
N PRO A 48 -10.40 22.38 -13.11
CA PRO A 48 -10.54 23.78 -13.50
C PRO A 48 -11.80 24.43 -12.92
#